data_AF-A0A7V9FM11-F1
#
_entry.id   AF-A0A7V9FM11-F1
#
_cell.length_a   1.000
_cell.length_b   1.000
_cell.length_c   1.000
_cell.angle_alpha   90.00
_cell.angle_beta   90.00
_cell.angle_gamma   90.00
#
_symmetry.space_group_name_H-M   'P 1'
#
loop_
_entity.id
_entity.type
_entity.pdbx_description
1 polymer ?
#
loop_
_entity_poly.entity_id
_entity_poly.type
_entity_poly.pdbx_seq_one_letter_code
_entity_poly.pdbx_strand_id
1 'polypeptide(L)'
;MPWQLPAFQAYTGAAPPRFANEVELECAKLLDFYGVPWDYEPRTFVLERDAEGRVTRAFAPDFYLPEQDLYVEVTVMRQALVTRKNRKLREVRLLYPHVKVKLFYRRDIERLAQRYRLKLAS
;
A
#
# COMPACT_ATOMS: atom_id res chain seq x y z
N MET A 1 -20.92 5.89 -21.52
CA MET A 1 -19.61 6.55 -21.39
C MET A 1 -18.87 5.88 -20.24
N PRO A 2 -17.79 5.10 -20.47
CA PRO A 2 -17.05 4.52 -19.36
C PRO A 2 -16.32 5.65 -18.63
N TRP A 3 -16.50 5.71 -17.32
CA TRP A 3 -15.78 6.65 -16.46
C TRP A 3 -14.28 6.35 -16.58
N GLN A 4 -13.55 7.20 -17.31
CA GLN A 4 -12.10 7.19 -17.29
C GLN A 4 -11.67 7.53 -15.86
N LEU A 5 -11.06 6.56 -15.18
CA LEU A 5 -10.22 6.88 -14.02
C LEU A 5 -9.26 7.99 -14.45
N PRO A 6 -9.02 9.02 -13.62
CA PRO A 6 -7.99 10.00 -13.93
C PRO A 6 -6.69 9.23 -14.23
N ALA A 7 -6.00 9.60 -15.32
CA ALA A 7 -4.70 9.03 -15.60
C ALA A 7 -3.76 9.43 -14.47
N PHE A 8 -3.52 8.51 -13.53
CA PHE A 8 -2.61 8.72 -12.42
C PHE A 8 -1.21 8.95 -12.97
N GLN A 9 -0.64 10.13 -12.70
CA GLN A 9 0.62 10.59 -13.29
C GLN A 9 1.85 9.98 -12.61
N ALA A 10 1.73 9.64 -11.32
CA ALA A 10 2.79 9.04 -10.52
C ALA A 10 2.61 7.53 -10.33
N TYR A 11 1.60 6.92 -10.96
CA TYR A 11 1.39 5.48 -10.91
C TYR A 11 2.49 4.74 -11.69
N THR A 12 3.13 3.76 -11.06
CA THR A 12 4.26 3.02 -11.64
C THR A 12 3.93 1.60 -12.08
N GLY A 13 2.69 1.14 -11.86
CA GLY A 13 2.29 -0.21 -12.23
C GLY A 13 1.96 -0.38 -13.72
N ALA A 14 1.96 -1.64 -14.17
CA ALA A 14 1.85 -1.97 -15.59
C ALA A 14 0.43 -1.88 -16.17
N ALA A 15 -0.61 -1.87 -15.33
CA ALA A 15 -2.00 -1.86 -15.75
C ALA A 15 -2.82 -0.93 -14.85
N PRO A 16 -3.93 -0.32 -15.34
CA PRO A 16 -4.74 0.56 -14.51
C PRO A 16 -5.18 -0.11 -13.20
N PRO A 17 -4.98 0.54 -12.03
CA PRO A 17 -5.28 -0.05 -10.74
C PRO A 17 -6.78 -0.21 -10.54
N ARG A 18 -7.18 -1.30 -9.88
CA ARG A 18 -8.58 -1.60 -9.53
C ARG A 18 -8.75 -1.62 -8.02
N PHE A 19 -9.08 -0.46 -7.45
CA PHE A 19 -9.18 -0.30 -6.00
C PHE A 19 -10.30 -1.15 -5.39
N ALA A 20 -10.00 -1.81 -4.28
CA ALA A 20 -10.96 -2.64 -3.56
C ALA A 20 -12.01 -1.82 -2.81
N ASN A 21 -11.69 -0.55 -2.47
CA ASN A 21 -12.59 0.36 -1.78
C ASN A 21 -12.24 1.84 -2.05
N GLU A 22 -13.16 2.73 -1.66
CA GLU A 22 -13.00 4.18 -1.84
C GLU A 22 -11.81 4.76 -1.05
N VAL A 23 -11.46 4.18 0.10
CA VAL A 23 -10.35 4.69 0.93
C VAL A 23 -9.02 4.52 0.20
N GLU A 24 -8.80 3.37 -0.44
CA GLU A 24 -7.62 3.12 -1.27
C GLU A 24 -7.57 4.07 -2.47
N LEU A 25 -8.70 4.27 -3.18
CA LEU A 25 -8.78 5.23 -4.28
C LEU A 25 -8.40 6.65 -3.82
N GLU A 26 -8.91 7.11 -2.68
CA GLU A 26 -8.58 8.43 -2.14
C GLU A 26 -7.10 8.53 -1.72
N CYS A 27 -6.51 7.45 -1.21
CA CYS A 27 -5.08 7.41 -0.91
C CYS A 27 -4.22 7.46 -2.18
N ALA A 28 -4.62 6.75 -3.24
CA ALA A 28 -3.97 6.81 -4.53
C ALA A 28 -4.00 8.22 -5.13
N LYS A 29 -5.16 8.89 -5.10
CA LYS A 29 -5.30 10.29 -5.53
C LYS A 29 -4.37 11.23 -4.74
N LEU A 30 -4.21 11.01 -3.45
CA LEU A 30 -3.29 11.82 -2.62
C LEU A 30 -1.83 11.61 -3.03
N LEU A 31 -1.38 10.36 -3.15
CA LEU A 31 -0.02 10.05 -3.60
C LEU A 31 0.25 10.69 -4.96
N ASP A 32 -0.69 10.55 -5.89
CA ASP A 32 -0.61 11.10 -7.24
C ASP A 32 -0.57 12.64 -7.25
N PHE A 33 -1.46 13.28 -6.49
CA PHE A 33 -1.53 14.75 -6.38
C PHE A 33 -0.23 15.38 -5.88
N TYR A 34 0.48 14.70 -4.98
CA TYR A 34 1.78 15.15 -4.46
C TYR A 34 2.97 14.63 -5.28
N GLY A 35 2.71 13.88 -6.36
CA GLY A 35 3.74 13.35 -7.27
C GLY A 35 4.59 12.23 -6.66
N VAL A 36 4.14 11.58 -5.58
CA VAL A 36 4.86 10.47 -4.96
C VAL A 36 4.71 9.24 -5.85
N PRO A 37 5.77 8.63 -6.39
CA PRO A 37 5.65 7.41 -7.19
C PRO A 37 5.00 6.28 -6.39
N TRP A 38 4.08 5.54 -6.99
CA TRP A 38 3.34 4.48 -6.28
C TRP A 38 2.85 3.35 -7.19
N ASP A 39 2.77 2.14 -6.64
CA ASP A 39 2.14 0.98 -7.27
C ASP A 39 1.06 0.38 -6.35
N TYR A 40 0.05 -0.28 -6.92
CA TYR A 40 -1.12 -0.83 -6.23
C TYR A 40 -1.07 -2.36 -6.20
N GLU A 41 -1.23 -2.94 -5.01
CA GLU A 41 -1.12 -4.39 -4.76
C GLU A 41 0.01 -5.11 -5.53
N PRO A 42 1.26 -4.57 -5.55
CA PRO A 42 2.30 -5.00 -6.49
C PRO A 42 2.84 -6.41 -6.20
N ARG A 43 2.61 -6.92 -4.99
CA ARG A 43 3.16 -8.21 -4.55
C ARG A 43 2.33 -8.81 -3.44
N THR A 44 2.07 -10.12 -3.54
CA THR A 44 1.54 -10.91 -2.42
C THR A 44 2.66 -11.66 -1.70
N PHE A 45 2.69 -11.57 -0.38
CA PHE A 45 3.58 -12.30 0.52
C PHE A 45 2.86 -13.50 1.11
N VAL A 46 3.42 -14.70 0.94
CA VAL A 46 2.89 -15.92 1.55
C VAL A 46 3.33 -15.97 3.00
N LEU A 47 2.38 -16.12 3.93
CA LEU A 47 2.65 -16.16 5.37
C LEU A 47 2.58 -17.57 5.95
N GLU A 48 1.75 -18.44 5.36
CA GLU A 48 1.55 -19.81 5.85
C GLU A 48 1.17 -20.74 4.69
N ARG A 49 1.63 -21.99 4.79
CA ARG A 49 1.27 -23.09 3.89
C ARG A 49 0.82 -24.29 4.70
N ASP A 50 -0.09 -25.10 4.16
CA ASP A 50 -0.47 -26.39 4.76
C ASP A 50 0.56 -27.49 4.45
N ALA A 51 0.28 -28.71 4.94
CA ALA A 51 1.13 -29.89 4.73
C ALA A 51 1.27 -30.28 3.25
N GLU A 52 0.28 -29.94 2.42
CA GLU A 52 0.30 -30.16 0.98
C GLU A 52 0.96 -28.99 0.20
N GLY A 53 1.47 -27.98 0.92
CA GLY A 53 2.15 -26.82 0.35
C GLY A 53 1.22 -25.73 -0.19
N ARG A 54 -0.10 -25.84 -0.01
CA ARG A 54 -1.07 -24.82 -0.45
C ARG A 54 -1.02 -23.61 0.46
N VAL A 55 -1.16 -22.42 -0.12
CA VAL A 55 -1.16 -21.16 0.63
C VAL A 55 -2.44 -21.05 1.47
N THR A 56 -2.30 -21.07 2.80
CA THR A 56 -3.44 -20.91 3.72
C THR A 56 -3.59 -19.46 4.17
N ARG A 57 -2.48 -18.71 4.24
CA ARG A 57 -2.49 -17.28 4.57
C ARG A 57 -1.50 -16.49 3.74
N ALA A 58 -1.94 -15.32 3.31
CA ALA A 58 -1.14 -14.37 2.58
C ALA A 58 -1.45 -12.92 3.00
N PHE A 59 -0.55 -12.03 2.58
CA PHE A 59 -0.63 -10.59 2.77
C PHE A 59 -0.25 -9.89 1.48
N ALA A 60 -1.19 -9.14 0.89
CA ALA A 60 -0.92 -8.20 -0.19
C ALA A 60 -1.05 -6.80 0.43
N PRO A 61 0.02 -5.99 0.46
CA PRO A 61 -0.06 -4.60 0.88
C PRO A 61 -0.79 -3.78 -0.16
N ASP A 62 -1.59 -2.82 0.30
CA ASP A 62 -2.39 -1.95 -0.58
C ASP A 62 -1.51 -1.17 -1.58
N PHE A 63 -0.35 -0.66 -1.14
CA PHE A 63 0.56 0.14 -1.97
C PHE A 63 2.04 -0.21 -1.81
N TYR A 64 2.85 0.15 -2.81
CA TYR A 64 4.30 0.23 -2.72
C TYR A 64 4.80 1.59 -3.19
N LEU A 65 5.76 2.13 -2.47
CA LEU A 65 6.42 3.40 -2.76
C LEU A 65 7.87 3.11 -3.16
N PRO A 66 8.19 3.02 -4.47
CA PRO A 66 9.47 2.49 -4.96
C PRO A 66 10.68 3.30 -4.49
N GLU A 67 10.56 4.62 -4.41
CA GLU A 67 11.67 5.46 -3.96
C GLU A 67 12.05 5.28 -2.49
N GLN A 68 11.09 4.89 -1.64
CA GLN A 68 11.35 4.59 -0.24
C GLN A 68 11.60 3.10 -0.01
N ASP A 69 11.41 2.27 -1.05
CA ASP A 69 11.36 0.83 -0.95
C ASP A 69 10.46 0.40 0.23
N LEU A 70 9.21 0.87 0.20
CA LEU A 70 8.26 0.77 1.31
C LEU A 70 6.90 0.26 0.84
N TYR A 71 6.44 -0.83 1.43
CA TYR A 71 5.07 -1.30 1.34
C TYR A 71 4.18 -0.62 2.37
N VAL A 72 3.00 -0.19 1.95
CA VAL A 72 2.04 0.55 2.76
C VAL A 72 0.72 -0.20 2.78
N GLU A 73 0.23 -0.43 3.99
CA GLU A 73 -1.11 -0.95 4.26
C GLU A 73 -1.97 0.20 4.81
N VAL A 74 -3.09 0.49 4.17
CA VAL A 74 -4.02 1.55 4.58
C VAL A 74 -5.01 1.02 5.62
N THR A 75 -5.36 1.85 6.61
CA THR A 75 -6.42 1.52 7.55
C THR A 75 -7.33 2.69 7.84
N VAL A 76 -8.63 2.42 7.92
CA VAL A 76 -9.62 3.27 8.60
C VAL A 76 -9.69 2.84 10.06
N MET A 77 -9.90 3.79 10.98
CA MET A 77 -9.82 3.59 12.43
C MET A 77 -10.94 2.68 13.00
N ARG A 78 -10.84 1.36 12.76
CA ARG A 78 -11.55 0.35 13.54
C ARG A 78 -10.51 -0.48 14.30
N GLN A 79 -10.45 -0.31 15.62
CA GLN A 79 -9.38 -0.87 16.46
C GLN A 79 -9.19 -2.38 16.28
N ALA A 80 -10.29 -3.14 16.13
CA ALA A 80 -10.23 -4.58 15.88
C ALA A 80 -9.53 -4.94 14.55
N LEU A 81 -9.73 -4.14 13.50
CA LEU A 81 -9.07 -4.33 12.19
C LEU A 81 -7.59 -3.96 12.27
N VAL A 82 -7.26 -2.88 12.97
CA VAL A 82 -5.87 -2.44 13.20
C VAL A 82 -5.04 -3.53 13.89
N THR A 83 -5.60 -4.19 14.92
CA THR A 83 -4.90 -5.30 15.60
C THR A 83 -4.62 -6.48 14.66
N ARG A 84 -5.58 -6.83 13.80
CA ARG A 84 -5.40 -7.91 12.81
C ARG A 84 -4.34 -7.55 11.76
N LYS A 85 -4.39 -6.32 11.22
CA LYS A 85 -3.39 -5.82 10.27
C LYS A 85 -1.99 -5.81 10.90
N ASN A 86 -1.85 -5.29 12.12
CA ASN A 86 -0.57 -5.30 12.84
C ASN A 86 -0.02 -6.70 13.10
N ARG A 87 -0.88 -7.71 13.34
CA ARG A 87 -0.44 -9.11 13.43
C ARG A 87 0.18 -9.59 12.12
N LYS A 88 -0.50 -9.38 10.98
CA LYS A 88 0.05 -9.73 9.66
C LYS A 88 1.38 -9.02 9.38
N LEU A 89 1.47 -7.73 9.67
CA LEU A 89 2.71 -6.97 9.46
C LEU A 89 3.88 -7.51 10.31
N ARG A 90 3.63 -7.98 11.53
CA ARG A 90 4.66 -8.65 12.34
C ARG A 90 5.12 -9.96 11.70
N GLU A 91 4.19 -10.78 11.20
CA GLU A 91 4.53 -12.02 10.49
C GLU A 91 5.33 -11.75 9.21
N VAL A 92 4.96 -10.74 8.42
CA VAL A 92 5.73 -10.32 7.25
C VAL A 92 7.16 -9.97 7.64
N ARG A 93 7.35 -9.18 8.71
CA ARG A 93 8.69 -8.79 9.16
C ARG A 93 9.52 -9.97 9.67
N LEU A 94 8.88 -11.01 10.21
CA LEU A 94 9.57 -12.22 10.66
C LEU A 94 9.99 -13.10 9.46
N LEU A 95 9.10 -13.30 8.49
CA LEU A 95 9.34 -14.16 7.33
C LEU A 95 10.16 -13.48 6.21
N TYR A 96 10.05 -12.15 6.11
CA TYR A 96 10.66 -11.32 5.09
C TYR A 96 11.36 -10.11 5.75
N PRO A 97 12.49 -10.30 6.44
CA PRO A 97 13.13 -9.25 7.24
C PRO A 97 13.62 -8.05 6.41
N HIS A 98 13.85 -8.23 5.11
CA HIS A 98 14.24 -7.16 4.19
C HIS A 98 13.06 -6.31 3.70
N VAL A 99 11.82 -6.74 3.93
CA VAL A 99 10.63 -6.05 3.47
C VAL A 99 10.26 -4.96 4.46
N LYS A 100 10.35 -3.70 4.02
CA LYS A 100 9.84 -2.56 4.79
C LYS A 100 8.33 -2.47 4.56
N VAL A 101 7.55 -2.73 5.62
CA VAL A 101 6.09 -2.59 5.58
C VAL A 101 5.58 -1.77 6.76
N LYS A 102 4.64 -0.86 6.51
CA LYS A 102 4.02 -0.02 7.55
C LYS A 102 2.50 0.10 7.36
N LEU A 103 1.80 0.22 8.49
CA LEU A 103 0.37 0.55 8.53
C LEU A 103 0.22 2.07 8.55
N PHE A 104 -0.55 2.62 7.63
CA PHE A 104 -0.79 4.05 7.46
C PHE A 104 -2.27 4.35 7.60
N TYR A 105 -2.58 5.42 8.32
CA TYR A 105 -3.87 6.09 8.19
C TYR A 105 -3.82 7.02 6.97
N ARG A 106 -4.99 7.39 6.43
CA ARG A 106 -5.08 8.39 5.36
C ARG A 106 -4.27 9.67 5.68
N ARG A 107 -4.34 10.15 6.92
CA ARG A 107 -3.57 11.32 7.39
C ARG A 107 -2.05 11.12 7.37
N ASP A 108 -1.57 9.89 7.54
CA ASP A 108 -0.13 9.59 7.43
C ASP A 108 0.32 9.64 5.98
N ILE A 109 -0.53 9.20 5.04
CA ILE A 109 -0.29 9.32 3.60
C ILE A 109 -0.23 10.79 3.20
N GLU A 110 -1.19 11.61 3.64
CA GLU A 110 -1.16 13.06 3.40
C GLU A 110 0.15 13.69 3.88
N ARG A 111 0.57 13.39 5.11
CA ARG A 111 1.83 13.92 5.68
C ARG A 111 3.07 13.42 4.95
N LEU A 112 3.09 12.14 4.56
CA LEU A 112 4.19 11.56 3.78
C LEU A 112 4.31 12.28 2.44
N ALA A 113 3.18 12.45 1.76
CA ALA A 113 3.11 13.00 0.43
C ALA A 113 3.48 14.50 0.41
N GLN A 114 3.05 15.26 1.41
CA GLN A 114 3.48 16.66 1.60
C GLN A 114 5.00 16.79 1.78
N ARG A 115 5.61 15.92 2.61
CA ARG A 115 7.06 15.93 2.82
C ARG A 115 7.83 15.62 1.54
N TYR A 116 7.29 14.77 0.68
CA TYR A 116 7.90 14.43 -0.58
C TYR A 116 7.94 15.63 -1.54
N ARG A 117 6.81 16.33 -1.69
CA ARG A 117 6.74 17.56 -2.50
C ARG A 117 7.70 18.64 -2.02
N LEU A 118 7.87 18.80 -0.71
CA LEU A 118 8.83 19.74 -0.14
C LEU A 118 10.29 19.38 -0.47
N LYS A 119 10.62 18.09 -0.56
CA LYS A 119 11.98 17.65 -0.96
C LYS A 119 12.27 17.89 -2.43
N LEU A 120 11.28 17.76 -3.32
CA LEU A 120 11.45 18.06 -4.74
C LEU A 120 11.61 19.56 -5.03
N ALA A 121 11.13 20.42 -4.13
CA ALA A 121 11.15 21.87 -4.29
C ALA A 121 12.35 22.58 -3.63
N SER A 122 13.27 21.83 -3.01
CA SER A 122 14.49 22.34 -2.36
C SER A 122 15.73 21.89 -3.09
#